data_AF-A0A8S1E9A1-F1
#
_entry.id   AF-A0A8S1E9A1-F1
#
_cell.length_a   1.000
_cell.length_b   1.000
_cell.length_c   1.000
_cell.angle_alpha   90.00
_cell.angle_beta   90.00
_cell.angle_gamma   90.00
#
_symmetry.space_group_name_H-M   'P 1'
#
loop_
_entity.id
_entity.type
_entity.pdbx_description
1 polymer ?
#
loop_
_entity_poly.entity_id
_entity_poly.type
_entity_poly.pdbx_seq_one_letter_code
_entity_poly.pdbx_strand_id
1 'polypeptide(L)'
;MEHRQILAIFYDLTNAFGTVCVPILLRKFEMNGVRGVALDWLRSSLTGRTQVVKMTQRVGKWERTVYSSEVSVVRGTPQGGVLSPSLFVGGVCDMLLYVLIGFTVNYADDTFLFDFRR
;
A
#
# COMPACT_ATOMS: atom_id res chain seq x y z
N MET A 1 -42.61 14.57 0.94
CA MET A 1 -41.16 14.45 1.21
C MET A 1 -40.61 13.51 0.15
N GLU A 2 -39.69 13.97 -0.69
CA GLU A 2 -39.05 13.09 -1.68
C GLU A 2 -38.11 12.11 -0.96
N HIS A 3 -38.27 10.81 -1.23
CA HIS A 3 -37.35 9.78 -0.76
C HIS A 3 -36.08 9.85 -1.61
N ARG A 4 -35.00 10.40 -1.05
CA ARG A 4 -33.67 10.32 -1.67
C ARG A 4 -33.02 8.98 -1.31
N GLN A 5 -32.57 8.26 -2.32
CA GLN A 5 -31.77 7.05 -2.14
C GLN A 5 -30.29 7.41 -2.12
N ILE A 6 -29.55 6.84 -1.17
CA ILE A 6 -28.10 6.98 -1.08
C ILE A 6 -27.51 5.62 -1.44
N LEU A 7 -26.64 5.60 -2.45
CA LEU A 7 -25.80 4.44 -2.75
C LEU A 7 -24.45 4.65 -2.07
N ALA A 8 -23.99 3.65 -1.34
CA ALA A 8 -22.71 3.63 -0.67
C ALA A 8 -21.96 2.34 -1.02
N ILE A 9 -20.70 2.46 -1.41
CA ILE A 9 -19.78 1.36 -1.68
C ILE A 9 -18.56 1.54 -0.79
N PHE A 10 -18.22 0.48 -0.05
CA PHE A 10 -17.04 0.42 0.79
C PHE A 10 -16.05 -0.56 0.17
N TYR A 11 -14.81 -0.12 0.02
CA TYR A 11 -13.73 -0.90 -0.56
C TYR A 11 -12.53 -0.91 0.38
N ASP A 12 -12.01 -2.11 0.62
CA ASP A 12 -10.86 -2.38 1.49
C ASP A 12 -9.81 -3.18 0.71
N LEU A 13 -8.56 -2.70 0.73
CA LEU A 13 -7.45 -3.33 0.01
C LEU A 13 -6.82 -4.43 0.84
N THR A 14 -7.02 -5.68 0.42
CA THR A 14 -6.29 -6.81 1.03
C THR A 14 -4.78 -6.62 0.87
N ASN A 15 -4.06 -6.62 2.01
CA ASN A 15 -2.61 -6.41 2.07
C ASN A 15 -2.17 -5.10 1.37
N ALA A 16 -2.79 -3.98 1.74
CA ALA A 16 -2.55 -2.65 1.19
C ALA A 16 -1.07 -2.32 0.89
N PHE A 17 -0.16 -2.48 1.85
CA PHE A 17 1.25 -2.21 1.62
C PHE A 17 1.91 -3.16 0.61
N GLY A 18 1.39 -4.38 0.43
CA GLY A 18 1.86 -5.37 -0.54
C GLY A 18 1.34 -5.15 -1.96
N THR A 19 0.30 -4.33 -2.15
CA THR A 19 -0.29 -4.07 -3.48
C THR A 19 0.46 -3.01 -4.29
N VAL A 20 1.32 -2.21 -3.63
CA VAL A 20 2.03 -1.10 -4.28
C VAL A 20 2.97 -1.60 -5.38
N CYS A 21 2.72 -1.16 -6.61
CA CYS A 21 3.58 -1.47 -7.76
C CYS A 21 4.78 -0.52 -7.79
N VAL A 22 5.98 -1.03 -7.50
CA VAL A 22 7.21 -0.22 -7.37
C VAL A 22 7.52 0.60 -8.64
N PRO A 23 7.47 0.05 -9.87
CA PRO A 23 7.70 0.86 -11.08
C PRO A 23 6.73 2.03 -11.24
N ILE A 24 5.45 1.78 -10.97
CA ILE A 24 4.40 2.81 -11.06
C ILE A 24 4.63 3.89 -10.00
N LEU A 25 4.94 3.49 -8.77
CA LEU A 25 5.20 4.41 -7.67
C LEU A 25 6.39 5.35 -7.97
N LEU A 26 7.51 4.79 -8.42
CA LEU A 26 8.70 5.58 -8.77
C LEU A 26 8.38 6.57 -9.90
N ARG A 27 7.60 6.15 -10.90
CA ARG A 27 7.17 7.04 -11.97
C ARG A 27 6.26 8.16 -11.46
N LYS A 28 5.34 7.87 -10.54
CA LYS A 28 4.49 8.88 -9.90
C LYS A 28 5.33 9.90 -9.14
N PHE A 29 6.29 9.46 -8.33
CA PHE A 29 7.17 10.39 -7.60
C PHE A 29 8.02 11.25 -8.54
N GLU A 30 8.55 10.66 -9.62
CA GLU A 30 9.27 11.41 -10.66
C GLU A 30 8.40 12.50 -11.31
N MET A 31 7.15 12.17 -11.65
CA MET A 31 6.17 13.11 -12.21
C MET A 31 5.80 14.22 -11.22
N ASN A 32 5.79 13.92 -9.92
CA ASN A 32 5.56 14.88 -8.84
C ASN A 32 6.83 15.64 -8.41
N GLY A 33 7.94 15.51 -9.15
CA GLY A 33 9.14 16.33 -8.97
C GLY A 33 10.26 15.71 -8.14
N VAL A 34 10.12 14.48 -7.63
CA VAL A 34 11.21 13.76 -6.97
C VAL A 34 12.22 13.27 -8.01
N ARG A 35 13.47 13.74 -7.96
CA ARG A 35 14.48 13.47 -9.00
C ARG A 35 15.86 13.21 -8.41
N GLY A 36 16.77 12.75 -9.27
CA GLY A 36 18.18 12.52 -8.95
C GLY A 36 18.34 11.58 -7.76
N VAL A 37 19.24 11.94 -6.84
CA VAL A 37 19.65 11.11 -5.69
C VAL A 37 18.46 10.63 -4.85
N ALA A 38 17.43 11.47 -4.66
CA ALA A 38 16.26 11.08 -3.88
C ALA A 38 15.45 9.97 -4.59
N LEU A 39 15.27 10.07 -5.91
CA LEU A 39 14.57 9.06 -6.70
C LEU A 39 15.38 7.76 -6.79
N ASP A 40 16.71 7.88 -6.92
CA ASP A 40 17.62 6.73 -6.94
C ASP A 40 17.64 6.00 -5.60
N TRP A 41 17.58 6.74 -4.49
CA TRP A 41 17.45 6.19 -3.15
C TRP A 41 16.10 5.48 -2.92
N LEU A 42 15.00 6.06 -3.42
CA LEU A 42 13.70 5.38 -3.40
C LEU A 42 13.73 4.09 -4.24
N ARG A 43 14.38 4.12 -5.40
CA ARG A 43 14.53 2.95 -6.26
C ARG A 43 15.34 1.86 -5.56
N SER A 44 16.49 2.20 -4.98
CA SER A 44 17.35 1.23 -4.31
C SER A 44 16.71 0.65 -3.05
N SER A 45 15.96 1.46 -2.29
CA SER A 45 15.25 0.99 -1.10
C SER A 45 14.06 0.07 -1.39
N LEU A 46 13.48 0.12 -2.59
CA LEU A 46 12.29 -0.66 -2.95
C LEU A 46 12.58 -1.88 -3.84
N THR A 47 13.77 -1.95 -4.44
CA THR A 47 14.16 -3.04 -5.37
C THR A 47 15.18 -3.98 -4.74
N GLY A 48 15.28 -5.21 -5.26
CA GLY A 48 16.25 -6.22 -4.78
C GLY A 48 16.00 -6.73 -3.36
N ARG A 49 14.81 -6.49 -2.80
CA ARG A 49 14.46 -6.93 -1.44
C ARG A 49 14.14 -8.42 -1.41
N THR A 50 14.46 -9.03 -0.28
CA THR A 50 14.09 -10.42 0.04
C THR A 50 13.45 -10.49 1.43
N GLN A 51 12.74 -11.58 1.71
CA GLN A 51 12.11 -11.84 3.00
C GLN A 51 12.32 -13.29 3.44
N VAL A 52 12.42 -13.48 4.75
CA VAL A 52 12.43 -14.77 5.45
C VAL A 52 11.49 -14.71 6.64
N VAL A 53 10.87 -15.82 7.00
CA VAL A 53 10.06 -15.94 8.22
C VAL A 53 10.90 -16.60 9.31
N LYS A 54 11.05 -15.92 10.44
CA LYS A 54 11.66 -16.46 11.67
C LYS A 54 10.56 -16.91 12.61
N MET A 55 10.59 -18.18 13.02
CA MET A 55 9.70 -18.70 14.05
C MET A 55 10.52 -19.18 15.25
N THR A 56 10.22 -18.65 16.42
CA THR A 56 10.81 -19.08 17.69
C THR A 56 9.74 -19.78 18.52
N GLN A 57 9.98 -21.04 18.86
CA GLN A 57 9.10 -21.85 19.70
C GLN A 57 9.79 -22.13 21.04
N ARG A 58 9.07 -21.86 22.14
CA ARG A 58 9.53 -22.13 23.50
C ARG A 58 8.71 -23.26 24.12
N VAL A 59 9.37 -24.31 24.62
CA VAL A 59 8.73 -25.46 25.30
C VAL A 59 9.43 -25.67 26.63
N GLY A 60 8.80 -25.22 27.72
CA GLY A 60 9.40 -25.23 29.06
C GLY A 60 10.63 -24.33 29.14
N LYS A 61 11.82 -24.93 29.38
CA LYS A 61 13.12 -24.23 29.36
C LYS A 61 13.81 -24.28 27.99
N TRP A 62 13.29 -25.04 27.04
CA TRP A 62 13.87 -25.18 25.70
C TRP A 62 13.36 -24.10 24.76
N GLU A 63 14.24 -23.58 23.91
CA GLU A 63 13.92 -22.63 22.85
C GLU A 63 14.50 -23.14 21.54
N ARG A 64 13.70 -23.12 20.47
CA ARG A 64 14.13 -23.46 19.11
C ARG A 64 13.71 -22.34 18.17
N THR A 65 14.64 -21.87 17.36
CA THR A 65 14.37 -20.92 16.28
C THR A 65 14.58 -21.60 14.93
N VAL A 66 13.64 -21.40 14.02
CA VAL A 66 13.72 -21.88 12.62
C VAL A 66 13.47 -20.72 11.66
N TYR A 67 14.04 -20.82 10.46
CA TYR A 67 13.90 -19.84 9.38
C TYR A 67 13.29 -20.53 8.15
N SER A 68 12.45 -19.81 7.41
CA SER A 68 12.02 -20.24 6.07
C SER A 68 13.16 -20.08 5.05
N SER A 69 12.93 -20.59 3.83
CA SER A 69 13.71 -20.16 2.68
C SER A 69 13.52 -18.66 2.41
N GLU A 70 14.52 -18.07 1.76
CA GLU A 70 14.47 -16.69 1.28
C GLU A 70 13.57 -16.57 0.05
N VAL A 71 12.76 -15.51 0.01
CA VAL A 71 11.85 -15.21 -1.11
C VAL A 71 12.04 -13.75 -1.54
N SER A 72 12.10 -13.50 -2.84
CA SER A 72 12.21 -12.12 -3.36
C SER A 72 10.92 -11.33 -3.16
N VAL A 73 11.03 -10.05 -2.82
CA VAL A 73 9.92 -9.10 -2.65
C VAL A 73 9.92 -8.13 -3.82
N VAL A 74 9.06 -8.41 -4.80
CA VAL A 74 8.98 -7.66 -6.08
C VAL A 74 7.95 -6.52 -6.06
N ARG A 75 7.06 -6.49 -5.06
CA ARG A 75 6.01 -5.48 -4.91
C ARG A 75 5.86 -5.08 -3.45
N GLY A 76 5.16 -3.98 -3.25
CA GLY A 76 4.83 -3.43 -1.95
C GLY A 76 5.93 -2.60 -1.34
N THR A 77 5.67 -2.05 -0.16
CA THR A 77 6.61 -1.27 0.65
C THR A 77 7.01 -2.05 1.91
N PRO A 78 8.17 -1.79 2.52
CA PRO A 78 8.58 -2.48 3.75
C PRO A 78 7.63 -2.13 4.92
N GLN A 79 6.85 -3.08 5.43
CA GLN A 79 6.00 -2.79 6.60
C GLN A 79 6.88 -2.43 7.82
N GLY A 80 6.48 -1.40 8.59
CA GLY A 80 7.25 -0.89 9.73
C GLY A 80 8.32 0.15 9.38
N GLY A 81 8.52 0.46 8.10
CA GLY A 81 9.36 1.59 7.67
C GLY A 81 8.65 2.94 7.87
N VAL A 82 9.40 3.96 8.31
CA VAL A 82 8.87 5.31 8.55
C VAL A 82 8.25 5.92 7.29
N LEU A 83 8.80 5.64 6.11
CA LEU A 83 8.30 6.15 4.84
C LEU A 83 7.18 5.32 4.23
N SER A 84 6.94 4.11 4.72
CA SER A 84 6.01 3.17 4.10
C SER A 84 4.59 3.71 4.00
N PRO A 85 4.03 4.42 5.01
CA PRO A 85 2.75 5.11 4.87
C PRO A 85 2.75 6.15 3.73
N SER A 86 3.79 6.98 3.63
CA SER A 86 3.90 8.01 2.59
C SER A 86 4.04 7.40 1.19
N LEU A 87 4.79 6.31 1.07
CA LEU A 87 4.94 5.55 -0.18
C LEU A 87 3.62 4.91 -0.60
N PHE A 88 2.85 4.37 0.34
CA PHE A 88 1.53 3.82 0.06
C PHE A 88 0.58 4.91 -0.41
N VAL A 89 0.46 6.01 0.33
CA VAL A 89 -0.38 7.17 -0.02
C VAL A 89 -0.02 7.71 -1.40
N GLY A 90 1.26 7.95 -1.69
CA GLY A 90 1.71 8.38 -3.02
C GLY A 90 1.40 7.37 -4.14
N GLY A 91 1.25 6.09 -3.80
CA GLY A 91 0.85 5.03 -4.72
C GLY A 91 -0.64 5.00 -5.05
N VAL A 92 -1.52 5.40 -4.12
CA VAL A 92 -2.98 5.27 -4.23
C VAL A 92 -3.74 6.59 -4.36
N CYS A 93 -3.11 7.73 -4.05
CA CYS A 93 -3.77 9.04 -4.02
C CYS A 93 -4.48 9.44 -5.33
N ASP A 94 -3.94 9.05 -6.47
CA ASP A 94 -4.51 9.35 -7.79
C ASP A 94 -5.65 8.40 -8.18
N MET A 95 -5.90 7.32 -7.43
CA MET A 95 -7.05 6.43 -7.65
C MET A 95 -8.37 7.21 -7.65
N LEU A 96 -8.46 8.25 -6.81
CA LEU A 96 -9.59 9.17 -6.71
C LEU A 96 -9.89 9.89 -8.03
N LEU A 97 -8.88 10.13 -8.88
CA LEU A 97 -9.04 10.80 -10.16
C LEU A 97 -9.73 9.92 -11.21
N TYR A 98 -9.78 8.60 -11.00
CA TYR A 98 -10.38 7.64 -11.92
C TYR A 98 -11.84 7.31 -11.60
N VAL A 99 -12.40 7.85 -10.52
CA VAL A 99 -13.81 7.70 -10.19
C VAL A 99 -14.62 8.72 -10.99
N LEU A 100 -15.45 8.23 -11.91
CA LEU A 100 -16.25 9.07 -12.82
C LEU A 100 -17.63 9.46 -12.26
N ILE A 101 -18.11 8.77 -11.22
CA ILE A 101 -19.47 8.91 -10.70
C ILE A 101 -19.44 8.89 -9.17
N GLY A 102 -20.16 9.84 -8.57
CA GLY A 102 -20.28 9.97 -7.12
C GLY A 102 -19.10 10.72 -6.49
N PHE A 103 -19.06 10.68 -5.17
CA PHE A 103 -18.01 11.24 -4.32
C PHE A 103 -17.18 10.12 -3.73
N THR A 104 -15.89 10.38 -3.52
CA THR A 104 -14.98 9.39 -2.91
C THR A 104 -14.17 10.02 -1.80
N VAL A 105 -14.03 9.28 -0.71
CA VAL A 105 -13.20 9.62 0.44
C VAL A 105 -12.26 8.45 0.69
N ASN A 106 -10.96 8.73 0.73
CA ASN A 106 -9.94 7.73 1.06
C ASN A 106 -9.33 8.04 2.42
N TYR A 107 -9.14 7.02 3.24
CA TYR A 107 -8.37 7.06 4.46
C TYR A 107 -7.47 5.84 4.52
N ALA A 108 -6.15 6.03 4.34
CA ALA A 108 -5.23 4.93 4.13
C ALA A 108 -5.75 3.97 3.03
N ASP A 109 -6.03 2.73 3.36
CA ASP A 109 -6.57 1.68 2.49
C ASP A 109 -8.10 1.67 2.38
N ASP A 110 -8.81 2.25 3.35
CA ASP A 110 -10.26 2.37 3.31
C ASP A 110 -10.69 3.39 2.26
N THR A 111 -11.51 2.94 1.32
CA THR A 111 -12.11 3.78 0.27
C THR A 111 -13.62 3.75 0.37
N PHE A 112 -14.22 4.92 0.57
CA PHE A 112 -15.67 5.12 0.65
C PHE A 112 -16.17 5.90 -0.56
N LEU A 113 -17.03 5.27 -1.36
CA LEU A 113 -17.68 5.89 -2.50
C LEU A 113 -19.18 6.03 -2.24
N PHE A 114 -19.73 7.23 -2.46
CA PHE A 114 -21.15 7.48 -2.26
C PHE A 114 -21.75 8.40 -3.31
N ASP A 115 -23.02 8.19 -3.62
CA ASP A 115 -23.77 8.98 -4.59
C ASP A 115 -25.20 9.24 -4.11
N PHE A 116 -25.72 10.43 -4.45
CA PHE A 116 -27.08 10.83 -4.17
C PHE A 116 -27.89 10.73 -5.46
N ARG A 117 -28.53 9.58 -5.67
CA ARG A 117 -29.41 9.42 -6.83
C ARG A 117 -30.72 10.16 -6.59
N ARG A 118 -31.11 10.96 -7.58
CA ARG A 118 -32.47 11.50 -7.71
C ARG A 118 -33.39 10.43 -8.28
#